data_AF-A0A6B3GFR2-F1
#
_entry.id   AF-A0A6B3GFR2-F1
#
_cell.length_a   1.000
_cell.length_b   1.000
_cell.length_c   1.000
_cell.angle_alpha   90.00
_cell.angle_beta   90.00
_cell.angle_gamma   90.00
#
_symmetry.space_group_name_H-M   'P 1'
#
loop_
_entity.id
_entity.type
_entity.pdbx_description
1 polymer ?
#
loop_
_entity_poly.entity_id
_entity_poly.type
_entity_poly.pdbx_seq_one_letter_code
_entity_poly.pdbx_strand_id
1 'polypeptide(L)'
;ALVSDALLTDYASLMFDYVNLDRPVVLHLDDIEAYEAARGTYFDITAFPPGVVARSQDELFDIFATDHWRGSRSAQLRTAFRARFCPYDDGYAAERVVRRVFLGETDGLPRPVPFSARRTPAALPAQDGAGAAVGG
;
A
#
# COMPACT_ATOMS: atom_id res chain seq x y z
N ALA A 1 -5.35 -16.97 0.93
CA ALA A 1 -5.71 -15.60 0.52
C ALA A 1 -5.13 -14.63 1.53
N LEU A 2 -4.62 -13.47 1.11
CA LEU A 2 -4.24 -12.40 2.04
C LEU A 2 -5.52 -11.77 2.60
N VAL A 3 -5.60 -11.68 3.93
CA VAL A 3 -6.88 -11.58 4.67
C VAL A 3 -7.33 -10.13 4.91
N SER A 4 -6.46 -9.13 4.72
CA SER A 4 -6.81 -7.73 5.03
C SER A 4 -7.41 -6.98 3.83
N ASP A 5 -8.50 -6.26 4.06
CA ASP A 5 -9.12 -5.36 3.07
C ASP A 5 -8.44 -3.99 2.98
N ALA A 6 -7.81 -3.54 4.07
CA ALA A 6 -7.11 -2.25 4.17
C ALA A 6 -5.88 -2.35 5.08
N LEU A 7 -4.98 -1.37 4.95
CA LEU A 7 -3.92 -1.14 5.93
C LEU A 7 -4.14 0.22 6.59
N LEU A 8 -4.30 0.24 7.91
CA LEU A 8 -4.12 1.43 8.73
C LEU A 8 -2.71 1.37 9.33
N THR A 9 -1.90 2.38 9.08
CA THR A 9 -0.51 2.42 9.56
C THR A 9 -0.05 3.85 9.80
N ASP A 10 1.05 3.99 10.50
CA ASP A 10 1.78 5.24 10.72
C ASP A 10 2.99 5.31 9.76
N TYR A 11 4.18 5.65 10.27
CA TYR A 11 5.46 5.70 9.55
C TYR A 11 6.08 4.33 9.22
N ALA A 12 5.39 3.21 9.50
CA ALA A 12 5.94 1.88 9.22
C ALA A 12 6.19 1.63 7.72
N SER A 13 7.38 1.10 7.39
CA SER A 13 7.75 0.76 6.00
C SER A 13 6.86 -0.31 5.37
N LEU A 14 6.03 -1.00 6.16
CA LEU A 14 5.03 -1.95 5.69
C LEU A 14 4.12 -1.37 4.59
N MET A 15 3.91 -0.05 4.56
CA MET A 15 3.16 0.61 3.50
C MET A 15 3.70 0.29 2.10
N PHE A 16 5.01 0.15 1.93
CA PHE A 16 5.65 -0.15 0.64
C PHE A 16 5.39 -1.58 0.17
N ASP A 17 5.32 -2.53 1.10
CA ASP A 17 5.03 -3.92 0.80
C ASP A 17 3.54 -4.11 0.53
N TYR A 18 2.68 -3.49 1.33
CA TYR A 18 1.23 -3.68 1.26
C TYR A 18 0.61 -3.09 -0.02
N VAL A 19 1.12 -1.97 -0.52
CA VAL A 19 0.60 -1.38 -1.76
C VAL A 19 0.79 -2.29 -2.99
N ASN A 20 1.67 -3.29 -2.94
CA ASN A 20 1.79 -4.30 -4.01
C ASN A 20 0.52 -5.17 -4.14
N LEU A 21 -0.31 -5.22 -3.10
CA LEU A 21 -1.64 -5.84 -3.14
C LEU A 21 -2.69 -5.01 -3.87
N ASP A 22 -2.35 -3.75 -4.20
CA ASP A 22 -3.27 -2.75 -4.76
C ASP A 22 -4.54 -2.54 -3.93
N ARG A 23 -4.37 -2.61 -2.59
CA ARG A 23 -5.45 -2.43 -1.60
C ARG A 23 -5.33 -1.09 -0.89
N PRO A 24 -6.45 -0.53 -0.40
CA PRO A 24 -6.47 0.73 0.35
C PRO A 24 -5.46 0.81 1.50
N VAL A 25 -4.87 1.99 1.66
CA VAL A 25 -4.01 2.36 2.79
C VAL A 25 -4.57 3.64 3.41
N VAL A 26 -4.58 3.73 4.73
CA VAL A 26 -4.84 4.95 5.49
C VAL A 26 -3.62 5.20 6.38
N LEU A 27 -3.07 6.40 6.29
CA LEU A 27 -2.02 6.84 7.19
C LEU A 27 -2.62 7.60 8.36
N HIS A 28 -2.25 7.25 9.59
CA HIS A 28 -2.56 8.03 10.77
C HIS A 28 -1.28 8.70 11.27
N LEU A 29 -1.19 10.02 11.11
CA LEU A 29 0.01 10.83 11.38
C LEU A 29 -0.40 12.00 12.28
N ASP A 30 -0.60 11.74 13.57
CA ASP A 30 -1.03 12.74 14.57
C ASP A 30 0.15 13.47 15.26
N ASP A 31 1.39 13.09 14.94
CA ASP A 31 2.61 13.53 15.62
C ASP A 31 3.76 13.91 14.67
N ILE A 32 3.45 14.37 13.45
CA ILE A 32 4.43 14.61 12.36
C ILE A 32 5.64 15.41 12.83
N GLU A 33 5.42 16.55 13.49
CA GLU A 33 6.51 17.42 13.94
C GLU A 33 7.40 16.72 14.98
N ALA A 34 6.78 15.97 15.90
CA ALA A 34 7.51 15.24 16.93
C ALA A 34 8.31 14.07 16.33
N TYR A 35 7.71 13.34 15.38
CA TYR A 35 8.36 12.23 14.70
C TYR A 35 9.54 12.71 13.85
N GLU A 36 9.37 13.80 13.09
CA GLU A 36 10.43 14.39 12.27
C GLU A 36 11.59 14.88 13.13
N ALA A 37 11.32 15.54 14.26
CA ALA A 37 12.36 16.00 15.18
C ALA A 37 13.14 14.84 15.84
N ALA A 38 12.46 13.73 16.15
CA ALA A 38 13.07 12.62 16.88
C ALA A 38 13.79 11.60 15.98
N ARG A 39 13.26 11.35 14.77
CA ARG A 39 13.73 10.29 13.87
C ARG A 39 14.04 10.77 12.46
N GLY A 40 13.36 11.81 12.00
CA GLY A 40 13.38 12.25 10.61
C GLY A 40 12.74 11.25 9.65
N THR A 41 12.68 11.63 8.38
CA THR A 41 12.18 10.78 7.29
C THR A 41 13.06 10.94 6.05
N TYR A 42 13.20 9.88 5.25
CA TYR A 42 13.92 9.96 3.96
C TYR A 42 13.23 10.87 2.94
N PHE A 43 11.92 11.05 3.06
CA PHE A 43 11.10 11.92 2.22
C PHE A 43 9.84 12.32 2.99
N ASP A 44 9.22 13.42 2.59
CA ASP A 44 7.91 13.82 3.11
C ASP A 44 6.83 12.84 2.65
N ILE A 45 6.37 12.01 3.59
CA ILE A 45 5.34 11.00 3.35
C ILE A 45 4.00 11.65 2.97
N THR A 46 3.72 12.86 3.44
CA THR A 46 2.47 13.59 3.15
C THR A 46 2.45 14.20 1.75
N ALA A 47 3.62 14.43 1.15
CA ALA A 47 3.72 14.88 -0.24
C ALA A 47 3.37 13.77 -1.24
N PHE A 48 3.63 12.50 -0.90
CA PHE A 48 3.34 11.34 -1.74
C PHE A 48 2.80 10.18 -0.89
N PRO A 49 1.58 10.27 -0.34
CA PRO A 49 1.06 9.23 0.52
C PRO A 49 0.54 8.04 -0.31
N PRO A 50 0.59 6.81 0.23
CA PRO A 50 0.03 5.61 -0.40
C PRO A 50 -1.50 5.57 -0.36
N GLY A 51 -2.14 6.50 0.35
CA GLY A 51 -3.58 6.61 0.52
C GLY A 51 -3.98 7.83 1.35
N VAL A 52 -5.18 7.83 1.94
CA VAL A 52 -5.70 8.99 2.69
C VAL A 52 -4.91 9.18 3.99
N VAL A 53 -4.71 10.44 4.41
CA VAL A 53 -3.98 10.80 5.62
C VAL A 53 -4.95 11.37 6.64
N ALA A 54 -4.98 10.79 7.85
CA ALA A 54 -5.69 11.28 9.02
C ALA A 54 -4.68 11.90 10.00
N ARG A 55 -4.86 13.18 10.34
CA ARG A 55 -4.02 13.92 11.28
C ARG A 55 -4.57 13.97 12.71
N SER A 56 -5.73 13.35 12.92
CA SER A 56 -6.35 13.21 14.22
C SER A 56 -7.24 11.96 14.24
N GLN A 57 -7.66 11.57 15.44
CA GLN A 57 -8.60 10.46 15.61
C GLN A 57 -9.98 10.78 15.00
N ASP A 58 -10.44 12.02 15.08
CA ASP A 58 -11.72 12.44 14.50
C ASP A 58 -11.69 12.38 12.97
N GLU A 59 -10.59 12.83 12.34
CA GLU A 59 -10.40 12.67 10.90
C GLU A 59 -10.35 11.20 10.49
N LEU A 60 -9.69 10.36 11.29
CA LEU A 60 -9.63 8.93 11.04
C LEU A 60 -11.03 8.30 11.04
N PHE A 61 -11.85 8.64 12.03
CA PHE A 61 -13.24 8.17 12.09
C PHE A 61 -14.07 8.65 10.90
N ASP A 62 -13.96 9.92 10.53
CA ASP A 62 -14.67 10.48 9.37
C ASP A 62 -14.28 9.75 8.08
N ILE A 63 -12.98 9.50 7.86
CA ILE A 63 -12.47 8.78 6.68
C ILE A 63 -13.08 7.39 6.53
N PHE A 64 -13.26 6.65 7.64
CA PHE A 64 -13.89 5.33 7.61
C PHE A 64 -15.41 5.42 7.50
N ALA A 65 -16.06 6.33 8.23
CA ALA A 65 -17.51 6.51 8.20
C ALA A 65 -18.05 6.97 6.83
N THR A 66 -17.25 7.72 6.08
CA THR A 66 -17.60 8.25 4.75
C THR A 66 -17.06 7.41 3.59
N ASP A 67 -16.42 6.27 3.87
CA ASP A 67 -15.78 5.40 2.87
C ASP A 67 -14.69 6.06 2.01
N HIS A 68 -14.19 7.24 2.39
CA HIS A 68 -13.12 7.94 1.69
C HIS A 68 -11.84 7.10 1.58
N TRP A 69 -11.58 6.22 2.55
CA TRP A 69 -10.45 5.29 2.54
C TRP A 69 -10.42 4.37 1.31
N ARG A 70 -11.58 4.05 0.71
CA ARG A 70 -11.70 3.18 -0.48
C ARG A 70 -12.19 3.92 -1.73
N GLY A 71 -12.32 5.24 -1.67
CA GLY A 71 -12.77 6.08 -2.78
C GLY A 71 -11.75 6.25 -3.91
N SER A 72 -12.16 6.97 -4.96
CA SER A 72 -11.33 7.25 -6.15
C SER A 72 -10.01 7.96 -5.81
N ARG A 73 -10.02 8.88 -4.83
CA ARG A 73 -8.82 9.55 -4.36
C ARG A 73 -7.81 8.58 -3.74
N SER A 74 -8.27 7.64 -2.93
CA SER A 74 -7.41 6.59 -2.35
C SER A 74 -6.76 5.73 -3.45
N ALA A 75 -7.52 5.33 -4.46
CA ALA A 75 -7.00 4.60 -5.62
C ALA A 75 -5.93 5.40 -6.41
N GLN A 76 -6.15 6.69 -6.65
CA GLN A 76 -5.19 7.55 -7.34
C GLN A 76 -3.87 7.70 -6.56
N LEU A 77 -3.96 7.96 -5.26
CA LEU A 77 -2.79 8.09 -4.38
C LEU A 77 -1.97 6.80 -4.36
N ARG A 78 -2.63 5.65 -4.16
CA ARG A 78 -1.99 4.34 -4.20
C ARG A 78 -1.33 4.05 -5.54
N THR A 79 -2.00 4.38 -6.66
CA THR A 79 -1.46 4.18 -8.01
C THR A 79 -0.18 4.98 -8.22
N ALA A 80 -0.20 6.26 -7.85
CA ALA A 80 0.98 7.14 -7.95
C ALA A 80 2.12 6.64 -7.05
N PHE A 81 1.79 6.20 -5.83
CA PHE A 81 2.77 5.66 -4.89
C PHE A 81 3.45 4.39 -5.41
N ARG A 82 2.67 3.41 -5.91
CA ARG A 82 3.19 2.16 -6.50
C ARG A 82 4.10 2.45 -7.68
N ALA A 83 3.69 3.35 -8.57
CA ALA A 83 4.48 3.73 -9.74
C ALA A 83 5.85 4.34 -9.34
N ARG A 84 5.89 5.09 -8.24
CA ARG A 84 7.11 5.74 -7.76
C ARG A 84 8.01 4.80 -6.97
N PHE A 85 7.46 4.05 -6.03
CA PHE A 85 8.24 3.37 -4.99
C PHE A 85 8.31 1.85 -5.15
N CYS A 86 7.39 1.24 -5.91
CA CYS A 86 7.34 -0.21 -6.10
C CYS A 86 7.59 -0.66 -7.55
N PRO A 87 8.54 -0.06 -8.32
CA PRO A 87 8.72 -0.39 -9.72
C PRO A 87 9.44 -1.72 -9.96
N TYR A 88 9.94 -2.42 -8.94
CA TYR A 88 10.82 -3.60 -9.11
C TYR A 88 10.23 -4.93 -8.63
N ASP A 89 9.13 -4.92 -7.87
CA ASP A 89 8.49 -6.16 -7.46
C ASP A 89 7.71 -6.78 -8.63
N ASP A 90 8.27 -7.84 -9.20
CA ASP A 90 7.72 -8.62 -10.31
C ASP A 90 7.35 -10.06 -9.93
N GLY A 91 7.45 -10.41 -8.63
CA GLY A 91 7.16 -11.75 -8.13
C GLY A 91 8.27 -12.80 -8.32
N TYR A 92 9.40 -12.46 -8.95
CA TYR A 92 10.48 -13.42 -9.25
C TYR A 92 11.78 -13.16 -8.47
N ALA A 93 11.75 -12.26 -7.48
CA ALA A 93 12.93 -11.90 -6.69
C ALA A 93 13.56 -13.12 -5.99
N ALA A 94 12.75 -13.94 -5.31
CA ALA A 94 13.23 -15.14 -4.64
C ALA A 94 13.81 -16.17 -5.62
N GLU A 95 13.13 -16.43 -6.75
CA GLU A 95 13.62 -17.36 -7.76
C GLU A 95 14.98 -16.93 -8.31
N ARG A 96 15.16 -15.64 -8.61
CA ARG A 96 16.45 -15.10 -9.06
C ARG A 96 17.56 -15.34 -8.04
N VAL A 97 17.29 -15.08 -6.76
CA VAL A 97 18.28 -15.28 -5.68
C VAL A 97 18.62 -16.76 -5.52
N VAL A 98 17.62 -17.64 -5.49
CA VAL A 98 17.83 -19.08 -5.34
C VAL A 98 18.70 -19.63 -6.46
N ARG A 99 18.32 -19.36 -7.72
CA ARG A 99 19.06 -19.82 -8.90
C ARG A 99 20.50 -19.30 -8.91
N ARG A 100 20.70 -18.01 -8.63
CA ARG A 100 22.03 -17.39 -8.70
C ARG A 100 22.97 -17.82 -7.58
N VAL A 101 22.48 -17.82 -6.34
CA VAL A 101 23.32 -17.98 -5.14
C VAL A 101 23.49 -19.45 -4.75
N PHE A 102 22.42 -20.25 -4.86
CA PHE A 102 22.42 -21.63 -4.36
C PHE A 102 22.62 -22.66 -5.47
N LEU A 103 22.16 -22.38 -6.69
CA LEU A 103 22.28 -23.29 -7.83
C LEU A 103 23.43 -22.92 -8.79
N GLY A 104 24.04 -21.74 -8.61
CA GLY A 104 25.13 -21.25 -9.46
C GLY A 104 24.71 -20.91 -10.90
N GLU A 105 23.41 -20.83 -11.18
CA GLU A 105 22.88 -20.50 -12.50
C GLU A 105 23.17 -19.03 -12.84
N THR A 106 23.77 -18.79 -14.00
CA THR A 106 24.06 -17.45 -14.52
C THR A 106 23.22 -17.09 -15.74
N ASP A 107 22.82 -18.11 -16.50
CA ASP A 107 22.00 -17.97 -17.70
C ASP A 107 20.56 -18.40 -17.41
N GLY A 108 19.61 -17.86 -18.16
CA GLY A 108 18.19 -18.25 -18.04
C GLY A 108 17.46 -17.73 -16.78
N LEU A 109 18.06 -16.81 -16.03
CA LEU A 109 17.38 -16.17 -14.89
C LEU A 109 16.10 -15.46 -15.34
N PRO A 110 15.01 -15.49 -14.54
CA PRO A 110 13.79 -14.76 -14.83
C PRO A 110 14.07 -13.28 -15.11
N ARG A 111 13.72 -12.82 -16.31
CA ARG A 111 13.92 -11.43 -16.71
C ARG A 111 12.97 -10.51 -15.94
N PRO A 112 13.40 -9.29 -15.57
CA PRO A 112 12.52 -8.31 -14.96
C PRO A 112 11.25 -8.09 -15.77
N VAL A 113 10.09 -8.27 -15.16
CA VAL A 113 8.80 -8.00 -15.81
C VAL A 113 8.49 -6.50 -15.73
N PRO A 114 8.19 -5.82 -16.85
CA PRO A 114 7.80 -4.41 -16.83
C PRO A 114 6.53 -4.18 -15.99
N PHE A 115 6.42 -3.05 -15.31
CA PHE A 115 5.29 -2.73 -14.42
C PHE A 115 3.92 -2.91 -15.09
N SER A 116 3.78 -2.49 -16.35
CA SER A 116 2.55 -2.62 -17.15
C SER A 116 2.14 -4.06 -17.47
N ALA A 117 3.05 -5.02 -17.37
CA ALA A 117 2.82 -6.43 -17.68
C ALA A 117 2.69 -7.30 -16.41
N ARG A 118 2.75 -6.69 -15.21
CA ARG A 118 2.66 -7.42 -13.95
C ARG A 118 1.22 -7.74 -13.61
N ARG A 119 0.99 -8.93 -13.05
CA ARG A 119 -0.30 -9.27 -12.46
C ARG A 119 -0.46 -8.52 -11.16
N THR A 120 -1.57 -7.82 -11.02
CA THR A 120 -1.98 -7.32 -9.70
C THR A 120 -2.60 -8.49 -8.93
N PRO A 121 -2.29 -8.68 -7.64
CA PRO A 121 -2.95 -9.68 -6.80
C PRO A 121 -4.47 -9.55 -6.88
N ALA A 122 -5.18 -10.66 -6.69
CA ALA A 122 -6.63 -10.70 -6.82
C ALA A 122 -7.30 -9.57 -6.02
N ALA A 123 -8.21 -8.86 -6.70
CA ALA A 123 -9.02 -7.82 -6.10
C ALA A 123 -9.77 -8.35 -4.88
N LEU A 124 -10.14 -7.44 -3.97
CA LEU A 124 -11.02 -7.78 -2.87
C LEU A 124 -12.33 -8.38 -3.41
N PRO A 125 -12.91 -9.38 -2.73
CA PRO A 125 -14.28 -9.78 -3.01
C PRO A 125 -15.18 -8.54 -2.97
N ALA A 126 -16.14 -8.43 -3.87
CA ALA A 126 -17.16 -7.39 -3.79
C ALA A 126 -17.80 -7.44 -2.40
N GLN A 127 -17.63 -6.36 -1.63
CA GLN A 127 -18.31 -6.20 -0.35
C GLN A 127 -19.68 -5.62 -0.68
N ASP A 128 -20.70 -6.47 -0.82
CA ASP A 128 -22.08 -6.01 -0.96
C ASP A 128 -22.43 -5.14 0.26
N GLY A 129 -22.99 -3.96 0.02
CA GLY A 129 -23.18 -2.93 1.01
C GLY A 129 -23.95 -3.40 2.24
N ALA A 130 -23.22 -3.69 3.32
CA ALA A 130 -23.78 -3.79 4.67
C ALA A 130 -24.04 -2.38 5.21
N GLY A 131 -24.96 -1.68 4.55
CA GLY A 131 -25.56 -0.43 4.97
C GLY A 131 -27.08 -0.56 4.94
N ALA A 132 -27.61 -1.65 5.49
CA ALA A 132 -29.04 -1.70 5.79
C ALA A 132 -29.31 -0.68 6.90
N ALA A 133 -30.05 0.36 6.53
CA ALA A 133 -30.55 1.39 7.43
C ALA A 133 -31.06 0.78 8.74
N VAL A 134 -30.47 1.19 9.86
CA VAL A 134 -31.15 1.08 11.16
C VAL A 134 -32.02 2.32 11.27
N GLY A 135 -33.26 2.19 10.78
CA GLY A 135 -34.35 3.07 11.15
C GLY A 135 -34.84 2.72 12.55
N GLY A 136 -35.19 3.76 13.32
CA GLY A 136 -35.76 3.68 14.67
C GLY A 136 -35.53 4.97 15.44
#